data_AF-A0A0S1YAL1-F1
#
_entry.id   AF-A0A0S1YAL1-F1
#
_cell.length_a   1.000
_cell.length_b   1.000
_cell.length_c   1.000
_cell.angle_alpha   90.00
_cell.angle_beta   90.00
_cell.angle_gamma   90.00
#
_symmetry.space_group_name_H-M   'P 1'
#
loop_
_entity.id
_entity.type
_entity.pdbx_description
1 polymer ?
#
loop_
_entity_poly.entity_id
_entity_poly.type
_entity_poly.pdbx_seq_one_letter_code
_entity_poly.pdbx_strand_id
1 'polypeptide(L)'
;MAAYVALVEKNLDFELRLVDLELGEQRMAPFLCRSPAGKVPVLAHDDFYLTESSAIVEYLEDAFPAPGHAAICPADPQKRARMRQVQAWLRSDLSALRGERPTEVVFEGMKPGPLSDKGQLDATRLIRVASCLLPAGRQHLFDDWCIADADLALMLNRLILSGEEVPAHLREYAAAQWDRPSLKRWREGR
;
A
#
# COMPACT_ATOMS: atom_id res chain seq x y z
N MET A 1 5.42 2.78 1.73
CA MET A 1 4.06 3.36 1.82
C MET A 1 3.25 2.79 2.98
N ALA A 2 2.70 1.56 2.92
CA ALA A 2 1.74 1.08 3.92
C ALA A 2 2.20 1.20 5.39
N ALA A 3 3.43 0.78 5.71
CA ALA A 3 3.99 0.91 7.06
C ALA A 3 4.09 2.37 7.53
N TYR A 4 4.53 3.28 6.65
CA TYR A 4 4.60 4.72 6.95
C TYR A 4 3.21 5.30 7.18
N VAL A 5 2.26 4.99 6.30
CA VAL A 5 0.87 5.43 6.43
C VAL A 5 0.28 4.95 7.75
N ALA A 6 0.49 3.67 8.11
CA ALA A 6 0.03 3.12 9.38
C ALA A 6 0.58 3.87 10.61
N LEU A 7 1.89 4.18 10.61
CA LEU A 7 2.51 4.96 11.69
C LEU A 7 1.89 6.37 11.81
N VAL A 8 1.69 7.05 10.67
CA VAL A 8 1.09 8.39 10.64
C VAL A 8 -0.37 8.38 11.08
N GLU A 9 -1.16 7.41 10.61
CA GLU A 9 -2.58 7.27 10.99
C GLU A 9 -2.76 7.01 12.48
N LYS A 10 -1.86 6.21 13.08
CA LYS A 10 -1.86 5.96 14.52
C LYS A 10 -1.27 7.09 15.34
N ASN A 11 -0.81 8.17 14.69
CA ASN A 11 -0.15 9.30 15.32
C ASN A 11 1.02 8.87 16.22
N LEU A 12 1.85 7.96 15.70
CA LEU A 12 3.05 7.48 16.39
C LEU A 12 4.26 8.33 15.99
N ASP A 13 5.13 8.60 16.97
CA ASP A 13 6.43 9.20 16.71
C ASP A 13 7.40 8.14 16.19
N PHE A 14 8.13 8.46 15.11
CA PHE A 14 9.12 7.56 14.53
C PHE A 14 10.22 8.32 13.80
N GLU A 15 11.40 7.70 13.71
CA GLU A 15 12.51 8.15 12.87
C GLU A 15 12.46 7.42 11.53
N LEU A 16 12.55 8.16 10.41
CA LEU A 16 12.65 7.55 9.07
C LEU A 16 14.12 7.47 8.66
N ARG A 17 14.63 6.26 8.45
CA ARG A 17 15.94 6.02 7.85
C ARG A 17 15.78 5.53 6.42
N LEU A 18 16.28 6.33 5.48
CA LEU A 18 16.31 5.96 4.07
C LEU A 18 17.43 4.93 3.82
N VAL A 19 17.18 4.06 2.86
CA VAL A 19 18.10 3.00 2.43
C VAL A 19 18.25 3.15 0.93
N ASP A 20 19.47 3.31 0.47
CA ASP A 20 19.77 3.48 -0.95
C ASP A 20 19.71 2.12 -1.67
N LEU A 21 18.65 1.94 -2.46
CA LEU A 21 18.42 0.70 -3.20
C LEU A 21 19.26 0.59 -4.47
N GLU A 22 19.73 1.72 -5.02
CA GLU A 22 20.59 1.79 -6.20
C GLU A 22 22.02 1.37 -5.85
N LEU A 23 22.50 1.82 -4.69
CA LEU A 23 23.78 1.40 -4.13
C LEU A 23 23.73 0.00 -3.48
N GLY A 24 22.53 -0.57 -3.32
CA GLY A 24 22.35 -1.92 -2.82
C GLY A 24 22.54 -2.05 -1.31
N GLU A 25 22.35 -0.99 -0.53
CA GLU A 25 22.53 -0.96 0.93
C GLU A 25 21.70 -2.04 1.64
N GLN A 26 20.52 -2.37 1.11
CA GLN A 26 19.64 -3.42 1.61
C GLN A 26 20.25 -4.83 1.55
N ARG A 27 21.36 -5.00 0.83
CA ARG A 27 22.10 -6.26 0.70
C ARG A 27 23.40 -6.27 1.52
N MET A 28 23.72 -5.17 2.19
CA MET A 28 24.90 -5.07 3.03
C MET A 28 24.65 -5.65 4.42
N ALA A 29 25.70 -6.19 5.04
CA ALA A 29 25.61 -6.87 6.33
C ALA A 29 24.87 -6.06 7.43
N PRO A 30 25.10 -4.74 7.62
CA PRO A 30 24.39 -3.97 8.64
C PRO A 30 22.87 -3.95 8.48
N PHE A 31 22.37 -3.98 7.24
CA PHE A 31 20.94 -4.02 6.96
C PHE A 31 20.38 -5.45 7.07
N LEU A 32 21.11 -6.44 6.55
CA LEU A 32 20.71 -7.85 6.57
C LEU A 32 20.54 -8.40 7.98
N CYS A 33 21.30 -7.90 8.97
CA CYS A 33 21.09 -8.24 10.37
C CYS A 33 19.68 -7.90 10.88
N ARG A 34 19.01 -6.89 10.30
CA ARG A 34 17.65 -6.44 10.67
C ARG A 34 16.57 -6.94 9.70
N SER A 35 16.95 -7.15 8.44
CA SER A 35 16.07 -7.69 7.39
C SER A 35 16.80 -8.81 6.66
N PRO A 36 16.68 -10.06 7.13
CA PRO A 36 17.36 -11.21 6.50
C PRO A 36 16.98 -11.39 5.03
N ALA A 37 15.78 -10.97 4.63
CA ALA A 37 15.31 -11.00 3.25
C ALA A 37 15.89 -9.86 2.37
N GLY A 38 16.59 -8.88 2.96
CA GLY A 38 17.16 -7.74 2.25
C GLY A 38 16.11 -6.84 1.60
N LYS A 39 14.93 -6.72 2.21
CA LYS A 39 13.81 -5.93 1.70
C LYS A 39 13.43 -4.81 2.66
N VAL A 40 12.94 -3.72 2.07
CA VAL A 40 12.25 -2.62 2.77
C VAL A 40 10.72 -2.79 2.64
N PRO A 41 9.92 -2.27 3.59
CA PRO A 41 10.33 -1.59 4.82
C PRO A 41 10.79 -2.55 5.94
N VAL A 42 11.47 -1.99 6.94
CA VAL A 42 11.78 -2.62 8.23
C VAL A 42 11.25 -1.71 9.32
N LEU A 43 10.43 -2.23 10.23
CA LEU A 43 10.10 -1.56 11.49
C LEU A 43 11.13 -1.98 12.54
N ALA A 44 11.68 -1.01 13.25
CA ALA A 44 12.44 -1.23 14.47
C ALA A 44 11.62 -0.64 15.63
N HIS A 45 11.36 -1.46 16.65
CA HIS A 45 10.71 -1.05 17.88
C HIS A 45 11.51 -1.65 19.04
N ASP A 46 12.33 -0.82 19.69
CA ASP A 46 13.38 -1.24 20.62
C ASP A 46 14.29 -2.31 19.99
N ASP A 47 14.41 -3.48 20.64
CA ASP A 47 15.22 -4.62 20.17
C ASP A 47 14.46 -5.52 19.17
N PHE A 48 13.22 -5.18 18.82
CA PHE A 48 12.39 -5.95 17.89
C PHE A 48 12.46 -5.36 16.47
N TYR A 49 12.79 -6.22 15.51
CA TYR A 49 12.79 -5.89 14.08
C TYR A 49 11.76 -6.71 13.34
N LEU A 50 10.93 -6.04 12.54
CA LEU A 50 9.89 -6.67 11.75
C LEU A 50 9.93 -6.20 10.30
N THR A 51 9.87 -7.15 9.38
CA THR A 51 9.78 -6.93 7.94
C THR A 51 8.39 -7.32 7.45
N GLU A 52 8.14 -7.15 6.14
CA GLU A 52 6.83 -7.34 5.50
C GLU A 52 5.78 -6.31 5.93
N SER A 53 5.43 -5.41 4.99
CA SER A 53 4.55 -4.27 5.28
C SER A 53 3.19 -4.64 5.90
N SER A 54 2.58 -5.75 5.52
CA SER A 54 1.30 -6.19 6.11
C SER A 54 1.48 -6.75 7.53
N ALA A 55 2.61 -7.41 7.81
CA ALA A 55 2.93 -7.87 9.16
C ALA A 55 3.21 -6.69 10.09
N ILE A 56 3.93 -5.67 9.61
CA ILE A 56 4.16 -4.41 10.33
C ILE A 56 2.83 -3.74 10.68
N VAL A 57 1.90 -3.67 9.73
CA VAL A 57 0.57 -3.08 9.93
C VAL A 57 -0.23 -3.83 11.01
N GLU A 58 -0.26 -5.16 10.96
CA GLU A 58 -0.95 -5.98 11.98
C GLU A 58 -0.29 -5.82 13.36
N TYR A 59 1.04 -5.82 13.42
CA TYR A 59 1.78 -5.57 14.66
C TYR A 59 1.45 -4.21 15.26
N LEU A 60 1.39 -3.15 14.46
CA LEU A 60 1.04 -1.81 14.93
C LEU A 60 -0.41 -1.74 15.42
N GLU A 61 -1.34 -2.48 14.80
CA GLU A 61 -2.73 -2.56 15.28
C GLU A 61 -2.84 -3.25 16.63
N ASP A 62 -2.07 -4.32 16.86
CA ASP A 62 -2.11 -5.08 18.10
C ASP A 62 -1.32 -4.38 19.24
N ALA A 63 -0.18 -3.77 18.92
CA ALA A 63 0.68 -3.08 19.90
C ALA A 63 0.13 -1.69 20.30
N PHE A 64 -0.59 -1.03 19.38
CA PHE A 64 -1.16 0.31 19.57
C PHE A 64 -2.66 0.29 19.18
N PRO A 65 -3.52 -0.36 19.99
CA PRO A 65 -4.93 -0.56 19.65
C PRO A 65 -5.79 0.67 19.96
N ALA A 66 -6.99 0.69 19.39
CA ALA A 66 -8.05 1.64 19.76
C ALA A 66 -8.59 1.37 21.19
N PRO A 67 -9.07 2.40 21.91
CA PRO A 67 -9.15 3.81 21.51
C PRO A 67 -7.85 4.60 21.75
N GLY A 68 -6.79 3.99 22.27
CA GLY A 68 -5.53 4.68 22.56
C GLY A 68 -4.85 5.26 21.32
N HIS A 69 -4.96 4.54 20.20
CA HIS A 69 -4.54 5.00 18.88
C HIS A 69 -5.66 4.73 17.85
N ALA A 70 -5.66 5.48 16.74
CA ALA A 70 -6.64 5.26 15.68
C ALA A 70 -6.57 3.81 15.15
N ALA A 71 -7.73 3.19 14.95
CA ALA A 71 -7.80 1.88 14.30
C ALA A 71 -7.46 2.03 12.82
N ILE A 72 -6.59 1.15 12.31
CA ILE A 72 -6.28 1.08 10.86
C ILE A 72 -6.76 -0.24 10.24
N CYS A 73 -7.36 -1.10 11.04
CA CYS A 73 -7.95 -2.37 10.67
C CYS A 73 -9.40 -2.44 11.16
N PRO A 74 -10.31 -3.11 10.42
CA PRO A 74 -11.65 -3.35 10.92
C PRO A 74 -11.65 -4.18 12.21
N ALA A 75 -12.50 -3.81 13.18
CA ALA A 75 -12.70 -4.60 14.41
C ALA A 75 -13.51 -5.88 14.16
N ASP A 76 -14.43 -5.86 13.19
CA ASP A 76 -15.20 -7.03 12.80
C ASP A 76 -14.28 -8.10 12.16
N PRO A 77 -14.33 -9.36 12.63
CA PRO A 77 -13.40 -10.40 12.18
C PRO A 77 -13.55 -10.74 10.69
N GLN A 78 -14.77 -10.66 10.12
CA GLN A 78 -14.98 -10.95 8.71
C GLN A 78 -14.44 -9.84 7.82
N LYS A 79 -14.64 -8.57 8.21
CA LYS A 79 -14.05 -7.40 7.54
C LYS A 79 -12.53 -7.39 7.66
N ARG A 80 -11.96 -7.71 8.83
CA ARG A 80 -10.49 -7.86 9.00
C ARG A 80 -9.93 -8.98 8.13
N ALA A 81 -10.63 -10.10 8.01
CA ALA A 81 -10.25 -11.18 7.08
C ALA A 81 -10.30 -10.72 5.61
N ARG A 82 -11.33 -9.94 5.21
CA ARG A 82 -11.42 -9.38 3.86
C ARG A 82 -10.31 -8.35 3.58
N MET A 83 -9.97 -7.52 4.55
CA MET A 83 -8.84 -6.59 4.47
C MET A 83 -7.54 -7.35 4.19
N ARG A 84 -7.25 -8.39 4.98
CA ARG A 84 -6.10 -9.28 4.79
C ARG A 84 -6.09 -9.93 3.41
N GLN A 85 -7.25 -10.39 2.94
CA GLN A 85 -7.39 -10.96 1.60
C GLN A 85 -6.99 -9.96 0.52
N VAL A 86 -7.48 -8.71 0.58
CA VAL A 86 -7.13 -7.66 -0.39
C VAL A 86 -5.63 -7.39 -0.33
N GLN A 87 -5.07 -7.21 0.87
CA GLN A 87 -3.65 -6.92 1.05
C GLN A 87 -2.75 -8.04 0.52
N ALA A 88 -3.09 -9.30 0.79
CA ALA A 88 -2.34 -10.46 0.31
C ALA A 88 -2.41 -10.55 -1.22
N TRP A 89 -3.62 -10.44 -1.79
CA TRP A 89 -3.84 -10.50 -3.23
C TRP A 89 -3.03 -9.43 -3.99
N LEU A 90 -3.07 -8.17 -3.55
CA LEU A 90 -2.32 -7.08 -4.19
C LEU A 90 -0.78 -7.28 -4.13
N ARG A 91 -0.28 -8.05 -3.17
CA ARG A 91 1.16 -8.32 -2.96
C ARG A 91 1.65 -9.56 -3.69
N SER A 92 0.80 -10.58 -3.86
CA SER A 92 1.17 -11.86 -4.47
C SER A 92 0.70 -12.07 -5.91
N ASP A 93 -0.23 -11.23 -6.39
CA ASP A 93 -0.76 -11.28 -7.76
C ASP A 93 -0.37 -9.99 -8.52
N LEU A 94 -0.90 -9.83 -9.74
CA LEU A 94 -0.77 -8.64 -10.59
C LEU A 94 0.69 -8.33 -10.93
N SER A 95 1.53 -9.36 -11.07
CA SER A 95 2.97 -9.22 -11.24
C SER A 95 3.35 -8.57 -12.57
N ALA A 96 2.62 -8.85 -13.66
CA ALA A 96 2.86 -8.21 -14.95
C ALA A 96 2.52 -6.73 -14.86
N LEU A 97 1.34 -6.40 -14.31
CA LEU A 97 0.96 -5.01 -14.08
C LEU A 97 1.98 -4.26 -13.20
N ARG A 98 2.42 -4.85 -12.08
CA ARG A 98 3.38 -4.21 -11.17
C ARG A 98 4.76 -4.00 -11.80
N GLY A 99 5.18 -4.90 -12.69
CA GLY A 99 6.44 -4.76 -13.43
C GLY A 99 6.35 -3.73 -14.54
N GLU A 100 5.25 -3.69 -15.27
CA GLU A 100 5.03 -2.76 -16.40
C GLU A 100 4.56 -1.37 -15.96
N ARG A 101 4.02 -1.26 -14.75
CA ARG A 101 3.61 -0.01 -14.09
C ARG A 101 4.26 0.07 -12.71
N PRO A 102 5.60 0.23 -12.64
CA PRO A 102 6.32 0.29 -11.38
C PRO A 102 5.92 1.53 -10.58
N THR A 103 6.36 1.62 -9.32
CA THR A 103 5.99 2.72 -8.41
C THR A 103 6.41 4.10 -8.92
N GLU A 104 7.42 4.15 -9.77
CA GLU A 104 8.01 5.28 -10.45
C GLU A 104 7.00 5.96 -11.38
N VAL A 105 6.03 5.20 -11.91
CA VAL A 105 4.86 5.77 -12.61
C VAL A 105 4.06 6.67 -11.67
N VAL A 106 3.79 6.17 -10.47
CA VAL A 106 2.89 6.82 -9.51
C VAL A 106 3.58 8.00 -8.83
N PHE A 107 4.90 7.91 -8.69
CA PHE A 107 5.63 8.74 -7.75
C PHE A 107 6.72 9.61 -8.37
N GLU A 108 7.24 9.23 -9.53
CA GLU A 108 8.30 9.94 -10.25
C GLU A 108 7.84 10.43 -11.63
N GLY A 109 6.58 10.16 -11.99
CA GLY A 109 6.01 10.57 -13.27
C GLY A 109 6.59 9.81 -14.47
N MET A 110 7.15 8.62 -14.26
CA MET A 110 7.58 7.73 -15.35
C MET A 110 6.41 7.49 -16.31
N LYS A 111 6.67 7.61 -17.61
CA LYS A 111 5.69 7.35 -18.68
C LYS A 111 6.00 6.01 -19.35
N PRO A 112 5.28 4.92 -19.01
CA PRO A 112 5.55 3.62 -19.58
C PRO A 112 4.93 3.48 -20.98
N GLY A 113 5.41 2.50 -21.74
CA GLY A 113 4.78 2.09 -23.00
C GLY A 113 3.45 1.33 -22.79
N PRO A 114 2.78 0.92 -23.88
CA PRO A 114 1.55 0.13 -23.80
C PRO A 114 1.71 -1.16 -22.98
N LEU A 115 0.64 -1.58 -22.29
CA LEU A 115 0.62 -2.85 -21.57
C LEU A 115 0.72 -4.04 -22.53
N SER A 116 1.50 -5.05 -22.14
CA SER A 116 1.47 -6.37 -22.76
C SER A 116 0.12 -7.06 -22.55
N ASP A 117 -0.16 -8.15 -23.26
CA ASP A 117 -1.37 -8.96 -23.04
C ASP A 117 -1.51 -9.40 -21.57
N LYS A 118 -0.39 -9.76 -20.92
CA LYS A 118 -0.38 -10.13 -19.50
C LYS A 118 -0.70 -8.94 -18.61
N GLY A 119 -0.12 -7.78 -18.91
CA GLY A 119 -0.42 -6.51 -18.24
C GLY A 119 -1.89 -6.12 -18.36
N GLN A 120 -2.47 -6.26 -19.55
CA GLN A 120 -3.90 -5.98 -19.82
C GLN A 120 -4.83 -6.95 -19.06
N LEU A 121 -4.46 -8.24 -18.97
CA LEU A 121 -5.21 -9.23 -18.18
C LEU A 121 -5.18 -8.89 -16.69
N ASP A 122 -4.02 -8.49 -16.16
CA ASP A 122 -3.88 -8.08 -14.76
C ASP A 122 -4.65 -6.77 -14.49
N ALA A 123 -4.59 -5.79 -15.40
CA ALA A 123 -5.36 -4.53 -15.30
C ALA A 123 -6.87 -4.80 -15.29
N THR A 124 -7.36 -5.66 -16.20
CA THR A 124 -8.76 -6.08 -16.26
C THR A 124 -9.18 -6.78 -14.97
N ARG A 125 -8.33 -7.66 -14.42
CA ARG A 125 -8.59 -8.35 -13.15
C ARG A 125 -8.67 -7.36 -11.99
N LEU A 126 -7.74 -6.42 -11.91
CA LEU A 126 -7.74 -5.36 -10.91
C LEU A 126 -9.03 -4.54 -10.94
N ILE A 127 -9.39 -4.02 -12.11
CA ILE A 127 -10.60 -3.19 -12.29
C ILE A 127 -11.85 -3.99 -11.90
N ARG A 128 -11.97 -5.25 -12.35
CA ARG A 128 -13.11 -6.10 -12.03
C ARG A 128 -13.25 -6.32 -10.53
N VAL A 129 -12.17 -6.73 -9.86
CA VAL A 129 -12.21 -7.01 -8.42
C VAL A 129 -12.47 -5.73 -7.63
N ALA A 130 -11.80 -4.62 -7.97
CA ALA A 130 -12.03 -3.32 -7.33
C ALA A 130 -13.49 -2.86 -7.49
N SER A 131 -14.09 -3.02 -8.68
CA SER A 131 -15.51 -2.67 -8.91
C SER A 131 -16.46 -3.53 -8.08
N CYS A 132 -16.12 -4.80 -7.81
CA CYS A 132 -16.92 -5.66 -6.92
C CYS A 132 -16.81 -5.24 -5.45
N LEU A 133 -15.63 -4.77 -5.02
CA LEU A 133 -15.38 -4.35 -3.64
C LEU A 133 -15.91 -2.93 -3.37
N LEU A 134 -15.94 -2.07 -4.39
CA LEU A 134 -16.30 -0.66 -4.31
C LEU A 134 -17.46 -0.33 -5.27
N PRO A 135 -18.70 -0.74 -4.96
CA PRO A 135 -19.85 -0.26 -5.71
C PRO A 135 -19.96 1.28 -5.64
N ALA A 136 -20.59 1.87 -6.64
CA ALA A 136 -20.72 3.32 -6.77
C ALA A 136 -21.26 3.97 -5.48
N GLY A 137 -20.62 5.06 -5.05
CA GLY A 137 -20.98 5.81 -3.84
C GLY A 137 -20.24 5.40 -2.57
N ARG A 138 -19.50 4.28 -2.56
CA ARG A 138 -18.62 3.94 -1.42
C ARG A 138 -17.33 4.76 -1.43
N GLN A 139 -16.99 5.34 -0.28
CA GLN A 139 -15.73 6.06 -0.07
C GLN A 139 -14.59 5.15 0.40
N HIS A 140 -14.92 4.05 1.07
CA HIS A 140 -13.99 3.08 1.64
C HIS A 140 -14.40 1.64 1.31
N LEU A 141 -13.42 0.73 1.37
CA LEU A 141 -13.61 -0.71 1.23
C LEU A 141 -14.60 -1.28 2.25
N PHE A 142 -14.60 -0.70 3.46
CA PHE A 142 -15.53 -1.04 4.54
C PHE A 142 -16.33 0.19 4.95
N ASP A 143 -16.89 0.18 6.15
CA ASP A 143 -17.69 1.32 6.63
C ASP A 143 -16.77 2.48 7.01
N ASP A 144 -15.69 2.17 7.73
CA ASP A 144 -14.60 3.09 8.02
C ASP A 144 -13.39 2.80 7.14
N TRP A 145 -12.52 3.80 7.02
CA TRP A 145 -11.23 3.66 6.36
C TRP A 145 -10.38 2.58 7.02
N CYS A 146 -9.67 1.79 6.21
CA CYS A 146 -8.64 0.89 6.67
C CYS A 146 -7.39 0.99 5.80
N ILE A 147 -6.30 0.41 6.28
CA ILE A 147 -5.01 0.43 5.58
C ILE A 147 -5.05 -0.20 4.17
N ALA A 148 -5.97 -1.14 3.92
CA ALA A 148 -6.15 -1.72 2.59
C ALA A 148 -6.69 -0.71 1.57
N ASP A 149 -7.35 0.37 2.02
CA ASP A 149 -7.80 1.43 1.11
C ASP A 149 -6.60 2.12 0.43
N ALA A 150 -5.54 2.37 1.20
CA ALA A 150 -4.30 2.95 0.69
C ALA A 150 -3.59 2.00 -0.29
N ASP A 151 -3.51 0.70 0.04
CA ASP A 151 -2.91 -0.31 -0.82
C ASP A 151 -3.64 -0.42 -2.16
N LEU A 152 -4.99 -0.45 -2.13
CA LEU A 152 -5.79 -0.53 -3.35
C LEU A 152 -5.72 0.76 -4.17
N ALA A 153 -5.75 1.94 -3.54
CA ALA A 153 -5.62 3.21 -4.23
C ALA A 153 -4.27 3.34 -4.96
N LEU A 154 -3.17 2.89 -4.34
CA LEU A 154 -1.86 2.82 -5.02
C LEU A 154 -1.92 1.93 -6.26
N MET A 155 -2.56 0.76 -6.15
CA MET A 155 -2.66 -0.16 -7.28
C MET A 155 -3.52 0.42 -8.42
N LEU A 156 -4.63 1.10 -8.11
CA LEU A 156 -5.45 1.81 -9.10
C LEU A 156 -4.67 2.96 -9.74
N ASN A 157 -3.90 3.72 -8.97
CA ASN A 157 -3.11 4.84 -9.48
C ASN A 157 -2.00 4.42 -10.45
N ARG A 158 -1.55 3.16 -10.43
CA ARG A 158 -0.65 2.62 -11.48
C ARG A 158 -1.29 2.67 -12.87
N LEU A 159 -2.60 2.45 -12.95
CA LEU A 159 -3.39 2.56 -14.19
C LEU A 159 -3.82 4.01 -14.45
N ILE A 160 -4.36 4.68 -13.45
CA ILE A 160 -4.92 6.03 -13.63
C ILE A 160 -3.83 7.01 -14.11
N LEU A 161 -2.65 6.97 -13.49
CA LEU A 161 -1.56 7.91 -13.79
C LEU A 161 -0.76 7.51 -15.04
N SER A 162 -0.92 6.28 -15.54
CA SER A 162 -0.39 5.87 -16.85
C SER A 162 -1.37 6.11 -18.00
N GLY A 163 -2.60 6.56 -17.70
CA GLY A 163 -3.59 6.94 -18.69
C GLY A 163 -4.48 5.79 -19.16
N GLU A 164 -4.45 4.63 -18.52
CA GLU A 164 -5.39 3.55 -18.81
C GLU A 164 -6.82 3.93 -18.41
N GLU A 165 -7.79 3.38 -19.15
CA GLU A 165 -9.20 3.57 -18.84
C GLU A 165 -9.58 2.84 -17.54
N VAL A 166 -10.01 3.61 -16.54
CA VAL A 166 -10.49 3.12 -15.26
C VAL A 166 -11.89 3.70 -15.01
N PRO A 167 -12.88 2.90 -14.57
CA PRO A 167 -14.21 3.38 -14.25
C PRO A 167 -14.22 4.61 -13.33
N ALA A 168 -15.11 5.58 -13.60
CA ALA A 168 -15.13 6.88 -12.91
C ALA A 168 -15.18 6.75 -11.38
N HIS A 169 -16.05 5.89 -10.84
CA HIS A 169 -16.16 5.65 -9.40
C HIS A 169 -14.86 5.15 -8.75
N LEU A 170 -14.05 4.34 -9.47
CA LEU A 170 -12.75 3.89 -8.97
C LEU A 170 -11.69 4.99 -9.04
N ARG A 171 -11.77 5.89 -10.03
CA ARG A 171 -10.90 7.07 -10.12
C ARG A 171 -11.20 8.06 -8.99
N GLU A 172 -12.47 8.31 -8.72
CA GLU A 172 -12.95 9.15 -7.62
C GLU A 172 -12.52 8.57 -6.27
N TYR A 173 -12.72 7.27 -6.07
CA TYR A 173 -12.22 6.57 -4.89
C TYR A 173 -10.70 6.71 -4.74
N ALA A 174 -9.93 6.42 -5.79
CA ALA A 174 -8.47 6.49 -5.74
C ALA A 174 -8.00 7.91 -5.44
N ALA A 175 -8.62 8.94 -6.04
CA ALA A 175 -8.33 10.35 -5.78
C ALA A 175 -8.63 10.72 -4.32
N ALA A 176 -9.79 10.34 -3.79
CA ALA A 176 -10.16 10.60 -2.40
C ALA A 176 -9.18 9.93 -1.41
N GLN A 177 -8.76 8.69 -1.69
CA GLN A 177 -7.71 8.04 -0.90
C GLN A 177 -6.37 8.77 -1.03
N TRP A 178 -5.99 9.19 -2.24
CA TRP A 178 -4.76 9.94 -2.47
C TRP A 178 -4.73 11.31 -1.78
N ASP A 179 -5.91 11.86 -1.50
CA ASP A 179 -6.08 13.12 -0.80
C ASP A 179 -5.96 13.01 0.73
N ARG A 180 -5.94 11.78 1.27
CA ARG A 180 -5.81 11.52 2.70
C ARG A 180 -4.51 12.12 3.26
N PRO A 181 -4.52 12.80 4.43
CA PRO A 181 -3.35 13.49 4.96
C PRO A 181 -2.09 12.61 5.09
N SER A 182 -2.23 11.36 5.54
CA SER A 182 -1.11 10.42 5.66
C SER A 182 -0.48 10.06 4.31
N LEU A 183 -1.30 9.90 3.26
CA LEU A 183 -0.84 9.64 1.90
C LEU A 183 -0.25 10.89 1.25
N LYS A 184 -0.78 12.08 1.52
CA LYS A 184 -0.15 13.36 1.13
C LYS A 184 1.24 13.48 1.72
N ARG A 185 1.37 13.28 3.04
CA ARG A 185 2.65 13.35 3.75
C ARG A 185 3.66 12.34 3.20
N TRP A 186 3.24 11.12 2.90
CA TRP A 186 4.10 10.12 2.25
C TRP A 186 4.60 10.55 0.86
N ARG A 187 3.76 11.25 0.08
CA ARG A 187 4.13 11.70 -1.27
C ARG A 187 5.08 12.88 -1.25
N GLU A 188 4.90 13.80 -0.29
CA GLU A 188 5.73 15.00 -0.12
C GLU A 188 7.06 14.70 0.56
N GLY A 189 7.12 13.69 1.44
CA GLY A 189 8.31 13.30 2.18
C GLY A 189 9.26 12.34 1.46
N ARG A 190 9.18 12.23 0.13
CA ARG A 190 10.05 11.38 -0.68
C ARG A 190 10.93 12.19 -1.61
#